data_AF-A0A954KFF9-F1
#
_entry.id   AF-A0A954KFF9-F1
#
_cell.length_a   1.000
_cell.length_b   1.000
_cell.length_c   1.000
_cell.angle_alpha   90.00
_cell.angle_beta   90.00
_cell.angle_gamma   90.00
#
_symmetry.space_group_name_H-M   'P 1'
#
loop_
_entity.id
_entity.type
_entity.pdbx_description
1 polymer ?
#
loop_
_entity_poly.entity_id
_entity_poly.type
_entity_poly.pdbx_seq_one_letter_code
_entity_poly.pdbx_strand_id
1 'polypeptide(L)'
;MAERRTLVEGLKDTPPPIDPKAEKSFVYQEKEKSAPPPSTVSPLSRTPLSTKLREDFAKALKRASLERQLHGQEPHTLQDILEEAIEPWLKSNGYLP
;
A
#
# COMPACT_ATOMS: atom_id res chain seq x y z
N MET A 1 -12.40 44.88 -10.71
CA MET A 1 -12.36 43.60 -11.44
C MET A 1 -10.90 43.22 -11.60
N ALA A 2 -10.49 42.03 -11.16
CA ALA A 2 -9.09 41.60 -11.30
C ALA A 2 -8.77 41.41 -12.79
N GLU A 3 -7.72 42.07 -13.27
CA GLU A 3 -7.31 41.99 -14.67
C GLU A 3 -6.91 40.56 -15.03
N ARG A 4 -7.41 40.06 -16.17
CA ARG A 4 -7.12 38.72 -16.66
C ARG A 4 -5.68 38.68 -17.17
N ARG A 5 -4.77 38.11 -16.39
CA ARG A 5 -3.39 37.84 -16.82
C ARG A 5 -3.33 36.57 -17.66
N THR A 6 -2.40 36.53 -18.61
CA THR A 6 -2.16 35.33 -19.40
C THR A 6 -1.40 34.29 -18.56
N LEU A 7 -1.63 33.00 -18.83
CA LEU A 7 -1.01 31.90 -18.07
C LEU A 7 0.53 31.99 -18.04
N VAL A 8 1.12 32.45 -19.15
CA VAL A 8 2.58 32.62 -19.31
C VAL A 8 3.11 33.74 -18.42
N GLU A 9 2.31 34.77 -18.19
CA GLU A 9 2.67 35.92 -17.35
C GLU A 9 2.55 35.57 -15.87
N GLY A 10 1.52 34.81 -15.49
CA GLY A 10 1.36 34.30 -14.12
C GLY A 10 2.47 33.34 -13.66
N LEU A 11 3.07 32.58 -14.58
CA LEU A 11 4.15 31.63 -14.25
C LEU A 11 5.51 32.32 -13.98
N LYS A 12 5.70 33.55 -14.46
CA LYS A 12 6.94 34.32 -14.22
C LYS A 12 6.96 34.98 -12.85
N ASP A 13 5.78 35.29 -12.31
CA ASP A 13 5.59 36.02 -11.06
C ASP A 13 5.48 35.10 -9.83
N THR A 14 5.54 33.77 -9.96
CA THR A 14 5.48 32.86 -8.80
C THR A 14 6.83 32.79 -8.08
N PRO A 15 6.93 33.27 -6.82
CA PRO A 15 8.08 32.98 -5.97
C PRO A 15 7.87 31.59 -5.31
N PRO A 16 8.92 30.77 -5.15
CA PRO A 16 10.33 31.03 -5.45
C PRO A 16 10.69 30.87 -6.94
N PRO A 17 11.78 31.52 -7.42
CA PRO A 17 12.25 31.41 -8.80
C PRO A 17 12.51 29.95 -9.17
N ILE A 18 11.84 29.49 -10.21
CA ILE A 18 11.89 28.09 -10.62
C ILE A 18 13.24 27.84 -11.31
N ASP A 19 14.04 26.92 -10.76
CA ASP A 19 15.32 26.54 -11.35
C ASP A 19 15.08 25.67 -12.59
N PRO A 20 15.44 26.14 -13.81
CA PRO A 20 15.19 25.41 -15.05
C PRO A 20 15.94 24.07 -15.11
N LYS A 21 16.96 23.87 -14.28
CA LYS A 21 17.65 22.59 -14.15
C LYS A 21 16.80 21.59 -13.36
N ALA A 22 16.19 22.01 -12.26
CA ALA A 22 15.30 21.17 -11.45
C ALA A 22 14.03 20.78 -12.22
N GLU A 23 13.47 21.70 -13.03
CA GLU A 23 12.34 21.38 -13.91
C GLU A 23 12.69 20.29 -14.91
N LYS A 24 13.84 20.39 -15.58
CA LYS A 24 14.29 19.37 -16.54
C LYS A 24 14.52 18.03 -15.85
N SER A 25 15.16 18.01 -14.68
CA SER A 25 15.36 16.79 -13.91
C SER A 25 14.05 16.14 -13.48
N PHE A 26 13.03 16.94 -13.15
CA PHE A 26 11.68 16.47 -12.83
C PHE A 26 10.94 15.93 -14.06
N VAL A 27 10.91 16.68 -15.17
CA VAL A 27 10.19 16.33 -16.39
C VAL A 27 10.78 15.10 -17.08
N TYR A 28 12.12 15.02 -17.13
CA TYR A 28 12.83 13.93 -17.79
C TYR A 28 13.20 12.78 -16.84
N GLN A 29 12.81 12.87 -15.56
CA GLN A 29 13.16 11.91 -14.50
C GLN A 29 14.63 11.49 -14.54
N GLU A 30 15.53 12.47 -14.52
CA GLU A 30 16.96 12.16 -14.44
C GLU A 30 17.25 11.61 -13.03
N LYS A 31 17.44 10.30 -12.96
CA LYS A 31 17.52 9.52 -11.72
C LYS A 31 18.83 9.83 -10.99
N GLU A 32 18.81 10.80 -10.08
CA GLU A 32 19.92 10.97 -9.14
C GLU A 32 20.06 9.72 -8.28
N LYS A 33 21.18 9.01 -8.51
CA LYS A 33 21.54 7.76 -7.87
C LYS A 33 22.11 8.06 -6.48
N SER A 34 21.25 8.19 -5.46
CA SER A 34 21.69 8.07 -4.07
C SER A 34 20.54 7.77 -3.10
N ALA A 35 20.33 6.48 -2.83
CA ALA A 35 19.94 5.94 -1.53
C ALA A 35 20.24 4.42 -1.54
N PRO A 36 20.76 3.83 -0.45
CA PRO A 36 20.88 2.38 -0.35
C PRO A 36 19.50 1.73 -0.52
N PRO A 37 19.39 0.58 -1.21
CA PRO A 37 18.10 -0.05 -1.45
C PRO A 37 17.46 -0.39 -0.09
N PRO A 38 16.18 -0.08 0.14
CA PRO A 38 15.47 -0.67 1.26
C PRO A 38 15.60 -2.18 1.13
N SER A 39 16.02 -2.83 2.22
CA SER A 39 16.18 -4.28 2.31
C SER A 39 15.03 -4.97 1.61
N THR A 40 15.36 -5.86 0.68
CA THR A 40 14.43 -6.68 -0.09
C THR A 40 13.64 -7.55 0.87
N VAL A 41 12.53 -7.04 1.39
CA VAL A 41 11.39 -7.88 1.73
C VAL A 41 10.93 -8.46 0.41
N SER A 42 11.21 -9.76 0.20
CA SER A 42 10.64 -10.49 -0.93
C SER A 42 9.15 -10.18 -0.96
N PRO A 43 8.60 -9.64 -2.07
CA PRO A 43 7.18 -9.34 -2.12
C PRO A 43 6.42 -10.63 -1.86
N LEU A 44 5.66 -10.67 -0.76
CA LEU A 44 4.86 -11.84 -0.40
C LEU A 44 3.83 -12.05 -1.51
N SER A 45 4.07 -13.05 -2.36
CA SER A 45 3.21 -13.34 -3.50
C SER A 45 1.93 -14.00 -3.00
N ARG A 46 0.86 -13.21 -2.93
CA ARG A 46 -0.48 -13.68 -2.53
C ARG A 46 -1.20 -14.25 -3.75
N THR A 47 -1.67 -15.50 -3.66
CA THR A 47 -2.42 -16.20 -4.72
C THR A 47 -3.87 -16.38 -4.29
N PRO A 48 -4.87 -16.12 -5.18
CA PRO A 48 -6.27 -16.35 -4.82
C PRO A 48 -6.52 -17.83 -4.58
N LEU A 49 -7.13 -18.14 -3.42
CA LEU A 49 -7.60 -19.48 -3.07
C LEU A 49 -9.12 -19.44 -2.87
N SER A 50 -9.86 -20.25 -3.63
CA SER A 50 -11.32 -20.36 -3.50
C SER A 50 -11.73 -21.71 -2.91
N THR A 51 -12.45 -21.69 -1.80
CA THR A 51 -13.00 -22.89 -1.13
C THR A 51 -14.37 -22.57 -0.52
N LYS A 52 -15.20 -23.60 -0.35
CA LYS A 52 -16.49 -23.45 0.37
C LYS A 52 -16.24 -23.56 1.87
N LEU A 53 -16.78 -22.62 2.63
CA LEU A 53 -16.72 -22.58 4.09
C LEU A 53 -18.13 -22.76 4.67
N ARG A 54 -18.23 -23.32 5.88
CA ARG A 54 -19.51 -23.33 6.60
C ARG A 54 -20.04 -21.91 6.84
N GLU A 55 -21.35 -21.75 6.77
CA GLU A 55 -22.01 -20.45 6.85
C GLU A 55 -21.78 -19.74 8.19
N ASP A 56 -21.81 -20.50 9.29
CA ASP A 56 -21.57 -19.98 10.64
C ASP A 56 -20.15 -19.43 10.79
N PHE A 57 -19.16 -20.12 10.24
CA PHE A 57 -17.77 -19.66 10.24
C PHE A 57 -17.59 -18.40 9.40
N ALA A 58 -18.23 -18.33 8.22
CA ALA A 58 -18.15 -17.14 7.37
C ALA A 58 -18.75 -15.90 8.06
N LYS A 59 -19.88 -16.05 8.77
CA LYS A 59 -20.51 -14.97 9.54
C LYS A 59 -19.64 -14.54 10.72
N ALA A 60 -19.14 -15.49 11.50
CA ALA A 60 -18.29 -15.22 12.65
C ALA A 60 -16.98 -14.53 12.25
N LEU A 61 -16.33 -14.99 11.17
CA LEU A 61 -15.08 -14.44 10.69
C LEU A 61 -15.24 -12.98 10.23
N LYS A 62 -16.30 -12.67 9.47
CA LYS A 62 -16.61 -11.30 9.05
C LYS A 62 -16.88 -10.38 10.24
N ARG A 63 -17.63 -10.87 11.23
CA ARG A 63 -17.91 -10.13 12.46
C ARG A 63 -16.62 -9.84 13.23
N ALA A 64 -15.77 -10.85 13.43
CA ALA A 64 -14.51 -10.70 14.15
C ALA A 64 -13.55 -9.72 13.45
N SER A 65 -13.45 -9.79 12.12
CA SER A 65 -12.67 -8.85 11.31
C SER A 65 -13.13 -7.40 11.52
N LEU A 66 -14.44 -7.14 11.49
CA LEU A 66 -15.01 -5.83 11.75
C LEU A 66 -14.77 -5.35 13.19
N GLU A 67 -15.04 -6.18 14.19
CA GLU A 67 -14.83 -5.84 15.60
C GLU A 67 -13.37 -5.47 15.86
N ARG A 68 -12.43 -6.27 15.35
CA ARG A 68 -10.98 -5.98 15.47
C ARG A 68 -10.59 -4.67 14.80
N GLN A 69 -11.14 -4.38 13.62
CA GLN A 69 -10.90 -3.12 12.93
C GLN A 69 -11.40 -1.92 13.75
N LEU A 70 -12.60 -2.01 14.34
CA LEU A 70 -13.16 -0.97 15.20
C LEU A 70 -12.34 -0.75 16.48
N HIS A 71 -11.74 -1.82 17.00
CA HIS A 71 -10.87 -1.77 18.17
C HIS A 71 -9.40 -1.48 17.85
N GLY A 72 -9.03 -1.31 16.58
CA GLY A 72 -7.64 -1.08 16.16
C GLY A 72 -6.69 -2.24 16.48
N GLN A 73 -7.18 -3.48 16.48
CA GLN A 73 -6.39 -4.69 16.78
C GLN A 73 -5.90 -5.34 15.49
N GLU A 74 -4.63 -5.74 15.44
CA GLU A 74 -4.06 -6.51 14.33
C GLU A 74 -3.86 -8.00 14.72
N PRO A 75 -4.13 -8.95 13.80
CA PRO A 75 -4.68 -8.77 12.45
C PRO A 75 -6.19 -8.52 12.46
N HIS A 76 -6.65 -7.59 11.61
CA HIS A 76 -8.08 -7.31 11.39
C HIS A 76 -8.58 -7.69 9.99
N THR A 77 -7.70 -7.94 9.01
CA THR A 77 -8.13 -8.33 7.67
C THR A 77 -8.49 -9.82 7.65
N LEU A 78 -9.47 -10.20 6.83
CA LEU A 78 -9.83 -11.62 6.66
C LEU A 78 -8.64 -12.46 6.20
N GLN A 79 -7.78 -11.89 5.34
CA GLN A 79 -6.61 -12.59 4.84
C GLN A 79 -5.62 -12.89 5.96
N ASP A 80 -5.23 -11.87 6.73
CA ASP A 80 -4.20 -12.04 7.76
C ASP A 80 -4.71 -12.91 8.92
N ILE A 81 -6.01 -12.80 9.27
CA ILE A 81 -6.64 -13.70 10.25
C ILE A 81 -6.63 -15.16 9.76
N LEU A 82 -6.89 -15.38 8.46
CA LEU A 82 -6.84 -16.72 7.89
C LEU A 82 -5.41 -17.27 7.86
N GLU A 83 -4.43 -16.47 7.45
CA GLU A 83 -3.01 -16.84 7.42
C GLU A 83 -2.51 -17.22 8.83
N GLU A 84 -2.80 -16.40 9.84
CA GLU A 84 -2.42 -16.67 11.24
C GLU A 84 -3.07 -17.95 11.79
N ALA A 85 -4.29 -18.27 11.37
CA ALA A 85 -5.00 -19.46 11.81
C ALA A 85 -4.52 -20.74 11.10
N ILE A 86 -4.19 -20.68 9.81
CA ILE A 86 -3.79 -21.87 9.02
C ILE A 86 -2.29 -22.18 9.13
N GLU A 87 -1.45 -21.17 9.37
CA GLU A 87 0.00 -21.34 9.42
C GLU A 87 0.45 -22.39 10.46
N PRO A 88 -0.06 -22.38 11.72
CA PRO A 88 0.31 -23.39 12.70
C PRO A 88 -0.07 -24.81 12.27
N TRP A 89 -1.24 -24.98 11.64
CA TRP A 89 -1.70 -26.26 11.13
C TRP A 89 -0.82 -26.76 9.97
N LEU A 90 -0.41 -25.87 9.06
CA LEU A 90 0.47 -26.24 7.96
C LEU A 90 1.86 -26.64 8.45
N LYS A 91 2.42 -25.89 9.41
CA LYS A 91 3.71 -26.21 10.05
C LYS A 91 3.67 -27.52 10.82
N SER A 92 2.64 -27.74 11.63
CA SER A 92 2.52 -28.97 12.43
C SER A 92 2.41 -30.24 11.59
N ASN A 93 1.90 -30.11 10.36
CA ASN A 93 1.76 -31.23 9.42
C ASN A 93 2.92 -31.31 8.40
N GLY A 94 3.93 -30.44 8.50
CA GLY A 94 5.11 -30.45 7.63
C GLY A 94 4.84 -29.98 6.19
N TYR A 95 3.73 -29.27 5.94
CA TYR A 95 3.42 -28.70 4.62
C TYR A 95 4.12 -27.35 4.38
N LEU A 96 4.59 -26.70 5.44
CA LEU A 96 5.29 -25.42 5.42
C LEU A 96 6.52 -25.54 6.34
N PRO A 97 7.72 -25.10 5.89
CA PRO A 97 8.96 -25.23 6.66
C PRO A 97 9.00 -24.40 7.95
#